data_AF-A0A8T3LID0-F1
#
_entry.id   AF-A0A8T3LID0-F1
#
_cell.length_a   1.000
_cell.length_b   1.000
_cell.length_c   1.000
_cell.angle_alpha   90.00
_cell.angle_beta   90.00
_cell.angle_gamma   90.00
#
_symmetry.space_group_name_H-M   'P 1'
#
loop_
_entity.id
_entity.type
_entity.pdbx_description
1 polymer ?
#
loop_
_entity_poly.entity_id
_entity_poly.type
_entity_poly.pdbx_seq_one_letter_code
_entity_poly.pdbx_strand_id
1 'polypeptide(L)'
;MASTFTSDTLPADHKAAIRQMKHALRAQLGDVQQIFNQLSDDIATRVAEINALKAQGDAVWPVLSYADIKAGHVTADQREQIKRRGCAVIKGHFPREQALGWDQSMLDYLD
;
A
#
# COMPACT_ATOMS: atom_id res chain seq x y z
N MET A 1 13.44 12.17 22.15
CA MET A 1 14.70 11.39 22.09
C MET A 1 15.09 11.28 20.63
N ALA A 2 16.12 11.99 20.17
CA ALA A 2 16.65 11.76 18.83
C ALA A 2 17.23 10.35 18.79
N SER A 3 16.70 9.49 17.92
CA SER A 3 17.15 8.10 17.77
C SER A 3 18.62 8.13 17.32
N THR A 4 19.49 7.49 18.10
CA THR A 4 20.96 7.56 17.99
C THR A 4 21.54 7.01 16.67
N PHE A 5 20.67 6.55 15.77
CA PHE A 5 21.00 5.91 14.50
C PHE A 5 20.28 6.53 13.29
N THR A 6 19.50 7.61 13.48
CA THR A 6 18.84 8.31 12.36
C THR A 6 19.73 9.37 11.74
N SER A 7 19.52 9.65 10.46
CA SER A 7 20.23 10.69 9.71
C SER A 7 19.29 11.26 8.64
N ASP A 8 19.28 12.59 8.48
CA ASP A 8 18.48 13.28 7.47
C ASP A 8 19.04 13.13 6.04
N THR A 9 20.29 12.66 5.94
CA THR A 9 20.99 12.37 4.68
C THR A 9 21.58 10.96 4.74
N LEU A 10 22.13 10.45 3.62
CA LEU A 10 22.81 9.17 3.62
C LEU A 10 24.00 9.18 4.62
N PRO A 11 24.04 8.32 5.65
CA PRO A 11 25.15 8.28 6.60
C PRO A 11 26.44 7.82 5.92
N ALA A 12 27.55 8.49 6.25
CA ALA A 12 28.87 8.17 5.71
C ALA A 12 29.29 6.71 5.96
N ASP A 13 28.95 6.16 7.13
CA ASP A 13 29.04 4.72 7.43
C ASP A 13 27.67 4.13 7.73
N HIS A 14 26.94 3.78 6.66
CA HIS A 14 25.65 3.10 6.75
C HIS A 14 25.73 1.75 7.48
N LYS A 15 26.86 1.04 7.45
CA LYS A 15 26.99 -0.24 8.16
C LYS A 15 27.02 -0.02 9.67
N ALA A 16 27.73 1.00 10.15
CA ALA A 16 27.73 1.39 11.56
C ALA A 16 26.33 1.82 12.02
N ALA A 17 25.65 2.67 11.25
CA ALA A 17 24.28 3.09 11.53
C ALA A 17 23.31 1.90 11.61
N ILE A 18 23.42 0.93 10.68
CA ILE A 18 22.59 -0.28 10.70
C ILE A 18 22.85 -1.15 11.94
N ARG A 19 24.12 -1.33 12.35
CA ARG A 19 24.45 -2.09 13.57
C ARG A 19 23.81 -1.46 14.81
N GLN A 20 23.94 -0.13 14.94
CA GLN A 20 23.39 0.63 16.05
C GLN A 20 21.86 0.61 16.07
N MET A 21 21.23 0.79 14.91
CA MET A 21 19.78 0.71 14.73
C MET A 21 19.24 -0.66 15.13
N LYS A 22 19.84 -1.75 14.64
CA LYS A 22 19.41 -3.11 15.01
C LYS A 22 19.54 -3.38 16.51
N HIS A 23 20.62 -2.92 17.15
CA HIS A 23 20.80 -3.07 18.59
C HIS A 23 19.75 -2.28 19.37
N ALA A 24 19.57 -1.00 19.06
CA ALA A 24 18.62 -0.13 19.75
C ALA A 24 17.16 -0.62 19.60
N LEU A 25 16.74 -0.99 18.38
CA LEU A 25 15.37 -1.45 18.14
C LEU A 25 15.09 -2.82 18.78
N ARG A 26 16.05 -3.76 18.77
CA ARG A 26 15.87 -5.04 19.47
C ARG A 26 15.76 -4.86 20.98
N ALA A 27 16.59 -3.98 21.56
CA ALA A 27 16.51 -3.68 22.99
C ALA A 27 15.17 -3.01 23.36
N GLN A 28 14.64 -2.15 22.49
CA GLN A 28 13.34 -1.49 22.69
C GLN A 28 12.16 -2.48 22.57
N LEU A 29 12.22 -3.42 21.62
CA LEU A 29 11.15 -4.39 21.37
C LEU A 29 11.17 -5.58 22.34
N GLY A 30 12.33 -5.92 22.90
CA GLY A 30 12.49 -7.15 23.68
C GLY A 30 12.51 -8.37 22.78
N ASP A 31 11.52 -9.27 22.91
CA ASP A 31 11.41 -10.47 22.08
C ASP A 31 10.85 -10.15 20.69
N VAL A 32 11.75 -9.68 19.81
CA VAL A 32 11.44 -9.40 18.42
C VAL A 32 10.93 -10.63 17.67
N GLN A 33 11.33 -11.85 18.05
CA GLN A 33 10.91 -13.07 17.36
C GLN A 33 9.46 -13.39 17.68
N GLN A 34 9.07 -13.31 18.96
CA GLN A 34 7.68 -13.50 19.35
C GLN A 34 6.76 -12.45 18.71
N ILE A 35 7.17 -11.18 18.71
CA ILE A 35 6.42 -10.09 18.06
C ILE A 35 6.27 -10.36 16.55
N PHE A 36 7.35 -10.82 15.91
CA PHE A 36 7.34 -11.14 14.48
C PHE A 36 6.45 -12.35 14.14
N ASN A 37 6.41 -13.36 15.01
CA ASN A 37 5.53 -14.52 14.83
C ASN A 37 4.06 -14.10 14.86
N GLN A 38 3.66 -13.28 15.85
CA GLN A 38 2.28 -12.77 15.92
C GLN A 38 1.92 -11.93 14.68
N LEU A 39 2.82 -11.03 14.25
CA LEU A 39 2.61 -10.24 13.05
C LEU A 39 2.46 -11.12 11.79
N SER A 40 3.25 -12.21 11.72
CA SER A 40 3.18 -13.16 10.61
C SER A 40 1.83 -13.87 10.56
N ASP A 41 1.28 -14.27 11.71
CA ASP A 41 -0.04 -14.92 11.79
C ASP A 41 -1.18 -13.97 11.40
N ASP A 42 -1.10 -12.69 11.83
CA ASP A 42 -2.05 -11.66 11.45
C ASP A 42 -2.04 -11.41 9.93
N ILE A 43 -0.84 -11.36 9.32
CA ILE A 43 -0.67 -11.24 7.86
C ILE A 43 -1.15 -12.51 7.15
N ALA A 44 -0.90 -13.70 7.69
CA ALA A 44 -1.35 -14.96 7.11
C ALA A 44 -2.88 -15.01 6.99
N THR A 45 -3.60 -14.43 7.94
CA THR A 45 -5.06 -14.26 7.86
C THR A 45 -5.47 -13.42 6.64
N ARG A 46 -4.74 -12.34 6.34
CA ARG A 46 -4.98 -11.53 5.12
C ARG A 46 -4.65 -12.28 3.84
N VAL A 47 -3.60 -13.09 3.85
CA VAL A 47 -3.25 -13.94 2.70
C VAL A 47 -4.35 -14.99 2.44
N ALA A 48 -4.88 -15.59 3.50
CA ALA A 48 -5.99 -16.55 3.38
C ALA A 48 -7.24 -15.91 2.76
N GLU A 49 -7.62 -14.70 3.18
CA GLU A 49 -8.72 -13.94 2.56
C GLU A 49 -8.48 -13.69 1.07
N ILE A 50 -7.26 -13.26 0.70
CA ILE A 50 -6.90 -12.98 -0.71
C ILE A 50 -6.99 -14.25 -1.54
N ASN A 51 -6.51 -15.39 -1.02
CA ASN A 51 -6.57 -16.66 -1.72
C ASN A 51 -8.01 -17.16 -1.89
N ALA A 52 -8.87 -16.95 -0.88
CA ALA A 52 -10.29 -17.28 -0.97
C ALA A 52 -11.00 -16.47 -2.06
N LEU A 53 -10.77 -15.15 -2.12
CA LEU A 53 -11.32 -14.29 -3.18
C LEU A 53 -10.86 -14.73 -4.57
N LYS A 54 -9.56 -15.02 -4.73
CA LYS A 54 -9.01 -15.53 -6.00
C LYS A 54 -9.65 -16.85 -6.41
N ALA A 55 -9.85 -17.77 -5.46
CA ALA A 55 -10.46 -19.07 -5.73
C ALA A 55 -11.94 -18.94 -6.16
N GLN A 56 -12.64 -17.90 -5.69
CA GLN A 56 -14.01 -17.58 -6.08
C GLN A 56 -14.09 -16.81 -7.42
N GLY A 57 -12.96 -16.34 -7.95
CA GLY A 57 -12.91 -15.48 -9.13
C GLY A 57 -13.27 -14.02 -8.84
N ASP A 58 -13.35 -13.64 -7.57
CA ASP A 58 -13.69 -12.28 -7.14
C ASP A 58 -12.50 -11.31 -7.27
N ALA A 59 -12.82 -10.03 -7.42
CA ALA A 59 -11.82 -8.98 -7.43
C ALA A 59 -11.17 -8.83 -6.04
N VAL A 60 -9.85 -9.00 -5.97
CA VAL A 60 -9.07 -8.74 -4.74
C VAL A 60 -8.95 -7.25 -4.46
N TRP A 61 -8.82 -6.46 -5.52
CA TRP A 61 -8.73 -5.01 -5.43
C TRP A 61 -10.13 -4.44 -5.23
N PRO A 62 -10.33 -3.53 -4.26
CA PRO A 62 -11.58 -2.79 -4.15
C PRO A 62 -11.83 -2.01 -5.44
N VAL A 63 -13.00 -2.24 -6.05
CA VAL A 63 -13.41 -1.58 -7.29
C VAL A 63 -14.52 -0.57 -6.98
N LEU A 64 -14.29 0.69 -7.32
CA LEU A 64 -15.24 1.78 -7.14
C LEU A 64 -15.52 2.45 -8.47
N SER A 65 -16.68 3.09 -8.62
CA SER A 65 -16.95 3.94 -9.77
C SER A 65 -16.55 5.39 -9.47
N TYR A 66 -16.03 6.09 -10.48
CA TYR A 66 -15.82 7.54 -10.36
C TYR A 66 -17.14 8.30 -10.17
N ALA A 67 -18.24 7.77 -10.70
CA ALA A 67 -19.56 8.36 -10.50
C ALA A 67 -19.92 8.43 -9.00
N ASP A 68 -19.69 7.35 -8.24
CA ASP A 68 -19.94 7.32 -6.79
C ASP A 68 -19.01 8.25 -6.03
N ILE A 69 -17.73 8.34 -6.45
CA ILE A 69 -16.78 9.29 -5.86
C ILE A 69 -17.24 10.73 -6.10
N LYS A 70 -17.56 11.07 -7.35
CA LYS A 70 -18.01 12.41 -7.75
C LYS A 70 -19.31 12.81 -7.04
N ALA A 71 -20.21 11.86 -6.82
CA ALA A 71 -21.47 12.08 -6.12
C ALA A 71 -21.34 12.06 -4.58
N GLY A 72 -20.17 11.68 -4.03
CA GLY A 72 -20.00 11.53 -2.58
C GLY A 72 -20.72 10.30 -2.00
N HIS A 73 -21.02 9.30 -2.83
CA HIS A 73 -21.79 8.11 -2.48
C HIS A 73 -20.94 6.87 -2.14
N VAL A 74 -19.62 7.03 -2.02
CA VAL A 74 -18.75 5.93 -1.57
C VAL A 74 -19.18 5.49 -0.17
N THR A 75 -19.44 4.20 0.00
CA THR A 75 -19.95 3.65 1.27
C THR A 75 -18.85 3.54 2.32
N ALA A 76 -19.25 3.36 3.59
CA ALA A 76 -18.30 3.10 4.67
C ALA A 76 -17.53 1.79 4.44
N ASP A 77 -18.21 0.76 3.94
CA ASP A 77 -17.61 -0.54 3.65
C ASP A 77 -16.59 -0.46 2.52
N GLN A 78 -16.89 0.29 1.45
CA GLN A 78 -15.92 0.54 0.38
C GLN A 78 -14.67 1.26 0.92
N ARG A 79 -14.84 2.23 1.83
CA ARG A 79 -13.70 2.88 2.50
C ARG A 79 -12.91 1.92 3.38
N GLU A 80 -13.57 1.04 4.12
CA GLU A 80 -12.89 0.00 4.91
C GLU A 80 -12.07 -0.93 4.00
N GLN A 81 -12.63 -1.37 2.88
CA GLN A 81 -11.93 -2.24 1.96
C GLN A 81 -10.67 -1.59 1.40
N ILE A 82 -10.70 -0.29 1.07
CA ILE A 82 -9.50 0.44 0.66
C ILE A 82 -8.46 0.46 1.77
N LYS A 83 -8.86 0.78 3.02
CA LYS A 83 -7.94 0.80 4.16
C LYS A 83 -7.37 -0.58 4.47
N ARG A 84 -8.16 -1.64 4.27
CA ARG A 84 -7.75 -3.04 4.50
C ARG A 84 -6.79 -3.54 3.42
N ARG A 85 -7.03 -3.20 2.15
CA ARG A 85 -6.27 -3.70 1.00
C ARG A 85 -5.10 -2.79 0.61
N GLY A 86 -5.12 -1.52 1.03
CA GLY A 86 -4.06 -0.54 0.71
C GLY A 86 -4.05 -0.11 -0.76
N CYS A 87 -5.10 -0.42 -1.53
CA CYS A 87 -5.22 -0.13 -2.95
C CYS A 87 -6.68 0.03 -3.38
N ALA A 88 -6.90 0.57 -4.59
CA ALA A 88 -8.21 0.70 -5.20
C ALA A 88 -8.11 0.79 -6.73
N VAL A 89 -9.15 0.36 -7.43
CA VAL A 89 -9.38 0.65 -8.85
C VAL A 89 -10.58 1.59 -8.96
N ILE A 90 -10.38 2.75 -9.60
CA ILE A 90 -11.46 3.69 -9.91
C ILE A 90 -11.89 3.49 -11.37
N LYS A 91 -13.05 2.88 -11.58
CA LYS A 91 -13.63 2.62 -12.90
C LYS A 91 -14.23 3.90 -13.45
N GLY A 92 -13.92 4.18 -14.72
CA GLY A 92 -14.44 5.35 -15.44
C GLY A 92 -13.98 6.67 -14.84
N HIS A 93 -12.77 6.72 -14.25
CA HIS A 93 -12.19 7.96 -13.72
C HIS A 93 -12.19 9.08 -14.78
N PHE A 94 -11.89 8.70 -16.02
CA PHE A 94 -12.14 9.52 -17.19
C PHE A 94 -12.98 8.72 -18.20
N PRO A 95 -13.79 9.41 -19.03
CA PRO A 95 -14.35 8.80 -20.23
C PRO A 95 -13.25 8.15 -21.07
N ARG A 96 -13.54 6.99 -21.65
CA ARG A 96 -12.57 6.24 -22.46
C ARG A 96 -11.99 7.08 -23.60
N GLU A 97 -12.85 7.82 -24.31
CA GLU A 97 -12.44 8.68 -25.44
C GLU A 97 -11.52 9.81 -25.00
N GLN A 98 -11.69 10.35 -23.79
CA GLN A 98 -10.78 11.35 -23.25
C GLN A 98 -9.39 10.76 -22.97
N ALA A 99 -9.34 9.55 -22.40
CA ALA A 99 -8.07 8.87 -22.15
C ALA A 99 -7.33 8.54 -23.45
N LEU A 100 -8.03 8.06 -24.48
CA LEU A 100 -7.46 7.81 -25.81
C LEU A 100 -7.01 9.10 -26.50
N GLY A 101 -7.79 10.19 -26.36
CA GLY A 101 -7.41 11.49 -26.90
C GLY A 101 -6.14 12.04 -26.25
N TRP A 102 -5.94 11.83 -24.94
CA TRP A 102 -4.69 12.21 -24.27
C TRP A 102 -3.50 11.38 -24.73
N ASP A 103 -3.70 10.07 -24.93
CA ASP A 103 -2.66 9.19 -25.48
C ASP A 103 -2.16 9.70 -26.85
N GLN A 104 -3.09 10.00 -27.76
CA GLN A 104 -2.75 10.57 -29.07
C GLN A 104 -2.11 11.95 -28.95
N SER A 105 -2.65 12.82 -28.11
CA SER A 105 -2.06 14.16 -27.90
C SER A 105 -0.64 14.12 -27.33
N MET A 106 -0.27 13.08 -26.59
CA MET A 106 1.11 12.90 -26.11
C MET A 106 2.03 12.42 -27.24
N LEU A 107 1.54 11.58 -28.16
CA LEU A 107 2.28 11.20 -29.36
C LEU A 107 2.52 12.42 -30.26
N ASP A 108 1.47 13.18 -30.57
CA ASP A 108 1.56 14.38 -31.41
C ASP A 108 2.46 15.47 -30.81
N TYR A 109 2.68 15.48 -29.50
CA TYR A 109 3.59 16.40 -28.81
C TYR A 109 5.07 16.00 -28.96
N LEU A 110 5.36 14.72 -29.14
CA LEU A 110 6.72 14.21 -29.30
C LEU A 110 7.23 14.29 -30.74
N ASP A 111 6.31 14.38 -31.71
CA ASP A 111 6.58 14.58 -33.14
C ASP A 111 6.97 16.05 -33.46
#